data_AF-A0ABD7TUF1-F1
#
_entry.id   AF-A0ABD7TUF1-F1
#
_cell.length_a   1.000
_cell.length_b   1.000
_cell.length_c   1.000
_cell.angle_alpha   90.00
_cell.angle_beta   90.00
_cell.angle_gamma   90.00
#
_symmetry.space_group_name_H-M   'P 1'
#
loop_
_entity.id
_entity.type
_entity.pdbx_description
1 polymer ?
#
loop_
_entity_poly.entity_id
_entity_poly.type
_entity_poly.pdbx_seq_one_letter_code
_entity_poly.pdbx_strand_id
1 'polypeptide(L)' 'MLRASWILWSIITAFWFILYLSVSAFFWLREVDGTGTVQTPELKLISIGIWSAFFIIPCCIQTTWFIFNLIKSKK' A
#
# COMPACT_ATOMS: atom_id res chain seq x y z
N MET A 1 2.62 -11.67 24.92
CA MET A 1 2.24 -11.11 23.60
C MET A 1 0.84 -10.47 23.67
N LEU A 2 0.71 -9.18 23.40
CA LEU A 2 -0.62 -8.53 23.39
C LEU A 2 -1.35 -8.94 22.10
N ARG A 3 -2.43 -9.73 22.21
CA ARG A 3 -3.28 -10.12 21.07
C ARG A 3 -3.73 -8.90 20.24
N ALA A 4 -3.93 -7.76 20.90
CA ALA A 4 -4.25 -6.49 20.27
C ALA A 4 -3.21 -6.01 19.23
N SER A 5 -1.90 -6.18 19.49
CA SER A 5 -0.84 -5.74 18.54
C SER A 5 -0.91 -6.50 17.23
N TRP A 6 -1.13 -7.82 17.28
CA TRP A 6 -1.31 -8.66 16.10
C TRP A 6 -2.59 -8.32 15.33
N ILE A 7 -3.70 -8.11 16.04
CA ILE A 7 -4.97 -7.73 15.42
C ILE A 7 -4.85 -6.37 14.72
N LEU A 8 -4.28 -5.36 15.40
CA LEU A 8 -4.07 -4.03 14.83
C LEU A 8 -3.12 -4.07 13.64
N TRP A 9 -2.01 -4.79 13.75
CA TRP A 9 -1.08 -4.98 12.64
C TRP A 9 -1.77 -5.58 11.41
N SER A 10 -2.58 -6.63 11.59
CA SER A 10 -3.32 -7.27 10.50
C SER A 10 -4.33 -6.31 9.85
N ILE A 11 -5.12 -5.59 10.65
CA ILE A 11 -6.12 -4.64 10.15
C ILE A 11 -5.45 -3.51 9.37
N ILE A 12 -4.39 -2.91 9.94
CA ILE A 12 -3.70 -1.78 9.30
C ILE A 12 -2.97 -2.24 8.03
N THR A 13 -2.37 -3.43 8.03
CA THR A 13 -1.77 -4.02 6.83
C THR A 13 -2.81 -4.25 5.73
N ALA A 14 -3.96 -4.83 6.08
CA ALA A 14 -5.05 -5.03 5.13
C ALA A 14 -5.58 -3.71 4.56
N PHE A 15 -5.75 -2.69 5.40
CA PHE A 15 -6.12 -1.35 4.97
C PHE A 15 -5.13 -0.77 3.94
N TRP A 16 -3.83 -0.82 4.24
CA TRP A 16 -2.80 -0.33 3.32
C TRP A 16 -2.83 -1.08 1.98
N PHE A 17 -2.97 -2.40 2.01
CA PHE A 17 -3.03 -3.21 0.80
C PHE A 17 -4.26 -2.90 -0.06
N ILE A 18 -5.45 -2.79 0.57
CA ILE A 18 -6.69 -2.42 -0.13
C ILE A 18 -6.57 -1.01 -0.73
N LEU A 19 -6.00 -0.06 0.01
CA LEU A 19 -5.78 1.30 -0.48
C LEU A 19 -4.83 1.31 -1.69
N TYR A 20 -3.73 0.56 -1.61
CA TYR A 20 -2.78 0.45 -2.70
C TYR A 20 -3.42 -0.10 -3.98
N LEU A 21 -4.17 -1.20 -3.86
CA LEU A 21 -4.86 -1.82 -4.99
C LEU A 21 -5.95 -0.92 -5.57
N SER A 22 -6.76 -0.29 -4.72
CA SER A 22 -7.85 0.59 -5.14
C SER A 22 -7.34 1.79 -5.94
N VAL A 23 -6.28 2.44 -5.47
CA VAL A 23 -5.67 3.59 -6.16
C VAL A 23 -4.96 3.15 -7.44
N SER A 24 -4.29 2.00 -7.44
CA SER A 24 -3.66 1.45 -8.66
C SER A 24 -4.71 1.11 -9.72
N ALA A 25 -5.83 0.51 -9.31
CA ALA A 25 -6.96 0.22 -10.20
C ALA A 25 -7.58 1.52 -10.74
N PHE A 26 -7.72 2.56 -9.90
CA PHE A 26 -8.18 3.87 -10.34
C PHE A 26 -7.27 4.47 -11.42
N PHE A 27 -5.95 4.41 -11.25
CA PHE A 27 -5.00 4.87 -12.27
C PHE A 27 -5.08 4.04 -13.55
N TRP A 28 -5.32 2.74 -13.45
CA TRP A 28 -5.42 1.86 -14.61
C TRP A 28 -6.70 2.08 -15.41
N LEU A 29 -7.84 2.23 -14.72
CA LEU A 29 -9.17 2.25 -15.33
C LEU A 29 -9.56 3.63 -15.89
N ARG A 30 -8.96 4.73 -15.43
CA ARG A 30 -9.28 6.07 -15.96
C ARG A 30 -8.78 6.25 -17.40
N GLU A 31 -9.53 6.97 -18.22
CA GLU A 31 -9.13 7.31 -19.60
C GLU A 31 -8.48 8.69 -19.70
N VAL A 32 -8.86 9.61 -18.81
CA VAL A 32 -8.44 11.01 -18.81
C VAL A 32 -7.99 11.41 -17.41
N ASP A 33 -6.98 12.26 -17.31
CA ASP A 33 -6.53 12.81 -16.03
C ASP A 33 -7.18 14.14 -15.66
N GLY A 34 -6.78 14.71 -14.52
CA GLY A 34 -7.32 15.97 -14.00
C GLY A 34 -7.02 17.21 -14.87
N THR A 35 -6.18 17.07 -15.90
CA THR A 35 -5.88 18.14 -16.87
C THR A 35 -6.66 18.00 -18.17
N GLY A 36 -7.43 16.92 -18.34
CA GLY A 36 -8.09 16.60 -19.61
C GLY A 36 -7.19 15.81 -20.57
N THR A 37 -6.00 15.37 -20.14
CA THR A 37 -5.07 14.63 -20.99
C THR A 37 -5.43 13.14 -21.01
N VAL A 38 -5.48 12.55 -22.20
CA VAL A 38 -5.71 11.11 -22.39
C VAL A 38 -4.53 10.32 -21.83
N GLN A 39 -4.83 9.35 -20.99
CA GLN A 39 -3.84 8.53 -20.29
C GLN A 39 -3.43 7.33 -21.15
N THR A 40 -2.25 7.40 -21.75
CA THR A 40 -1.63 6.25 -22.44
C THR A 40 -1.19 5.18 -21.42
N PRO A 41 -1.01 3.91 -21.85
CA PRO A 41 -0.54 2.85 -20.96
C PRO A 41 0.76 3.21 -20.21
N GLU A 42 1.70 3.90 -20.87
CA GLU A 42 2.97 4.32 -20.28
C GLU A 42 2.76 5.34 -19.15
N LEU A 43 1.89 6.33 -19.35
CA LEU A 43 1.58 7.34 -18.33
C LEU A 43 0.85 6.74 -17.12
N LYS A 44 -0.01 5.75 -17.35
CA LYS A 44 -0.67 4.99 -16.27
C LYS A 44 0.36 4.23 -15.43
N LEU A 45 1.30 3.55 -16.08
CA LEU A 45 2.37 2.83 -15.39
C LEU A 45 3.31 3.76 -14.61
N ILE A 46 3.62 4.95 -15.14
CA ILE A 46 4.37 5.97 -14.39
C ILE A 46 3.60 6.41 -13.14
N SER A 47 2.30 6.67 -13.26
CA SER A 47 1.45 7.07 -12.13
C SER A 47 1.42 5.98 -11.05
N ILE A 48 1.26 4.71 -11.45
CA ILE A 48 1.32 3.55 -10.56
C ILE A 48 2.72 3.43 -9.94
N GLY A 49 3.79 3.60 -10.70
CA GLY A 49 5.16 3.54 -10.20
C GLY A 49 5.46 4.59 -9.12
N ILE A 50 4.99 5.83 -9.32
CA ILE A 50 5.07 6.89 -8.30
C ILE A 50 4.28 6.47 -7.05
N TRP A 51 3.06 5.99 -7.23
CA TRP A 51 2.23 5.49 -6.13
C TRP A 51 2.89 4.33 -5.37
N SER A 52 3.52 3.39 -6.07
CA SER A 52 4.31 2.30 -5.48
C SER A 52 5.49 2.84 -4.68
N ALA A 53 6.20 3.86 -5.17
CA ALA A 53 7.31 4.46 -4.45
C ALA A 53 6.85 5.08 -3.11
N PHE A 54 5.72 5.78 -3.09
CA PHE A 54 5.11 6.27 -1.84
C PHE A 54 4.69 5.12 -0.92
N PHE A 55 4.17 4.03 -1.48
CA PHE A 55 3.72 2.86 -0.72
C PHE A 55 4.86 2.07 -0.04
N ILE A 56 6.12 2.28 -0.44
CA ILE A 56 7.28 1.67 0.24
C ILE A 56 7.33 2.09 1.72
N ILE A 57 7.00 3.34 2.04
CA ILE A 57 7.06 3.86 3.42
C ILE A 57 6.15 3.06 4.37
N PRO A 58 4.81 2.98 4.15
CA PRO A 58 3.95 2.18 5.00
C PRO A 58 4.31 0.69 4.97
N CYS A 59 4.80 0.17 3.83
CA CYS A 59 5.27 -1.21 3.73
C CYS A 59 6.44 -1.48 4.70
N CYS A 60 7.48 -0.65 4.70
CA CYS A 60 8.62 -0.76 5.63
C CYS A 60 8.19 -0.70 7.10
N ILE A 61 7.24 0.19 7.43
CA ILE A 61 6.69 0.31 8.79
C ILE A 61 5.96 -0.98 9.19
N GLN A 62 5.08 -1.52 8.32
CA GLN A 62 4.37 -2.77 8.59
C GLN A 62 5.32 -3.95 8.73
N THR A 63 6.34 -4.08 7.87
CA THR A 63 7.35 -5.13 7.97
C THR A 63 8.14 -5.04 9.28
N THR A 64 8.52 -3.83 9.69
CA THR A 64 9.24 -3.62 10.95
C THR A 64 8.38 -4.02 12.15
N TRP A 65 7.11 -3.60 12.19
CA TRP A 65 6.17 -3.99 13.25
C TRP A 65 5.94 -5.52 13.27
N PHE A 66 5.82 -6.15 12.10
CA PHE A 66 5.72 -7.60 11.99
C PHE A 66 6.91 -8.31 12.64
N ILE A 67 8.14 -7.89 12.34
CA ILE A 67 9.36 -8.45 12.92
C ILE A 67 9.37 -8.28 14.45
N PHE A 68 8.99 -7.10 14.96
CA PHE A 68 8.88 -6.88 16.40
C PHE A 68 7.85 -7.81 17.07
N ASN A 69 6.69 -7.99 16.44
CA ASN A 69 5.67 -8.92 16.92
C ASN A 69 6.18 -10.38 16.93
N LEU A 70 6.94 -10.79 15.91
CA LEU A 70 7.57 -12.12 15.86
C LEU A 70 8.59 -12.32 17.00
N ILE A 71 9.49 -11.35 17.21
CA ILE A 71 10.52 -11.44 18.26
C ILE A 71 9.87 -11.53 19.64
N LYS A 72 8.85 -10.71 19.92
CA LYS A 72 8.08 -10.75 21.19
C LYS A 72 7.16 -11.96 21.33
N SER A 73 6.88 -12.70 20.27
CA SER A 73 6.12 -13.95 20.34
C SER A 73 6.99 -15.14 20.75
N LYS A 74 8.31 -15.07 20.52
CA LYS A 74 9.26 -16.14 20.83
C LYS A 74 9.86 -16.03 22.25
N LYS A 75 9.78 -14.86 22.88
CA LYS A 75 10.08 -14.63 24.29
C LYS A 75 8.81 -14.76 25.13
#